data_AF-A0A3M5T133-F1
#
_entry.id   AF-A0A3M5T133-F1
#
_cell.length_a   1.000
_cell.length_b   1.000
_cell.length_c   1.000
_cell.angle_alpha   90.00
_cell.angle_beta   90.00
_cell.angle_gamma   90.00
#
_symmetry.space_group_name_H-M   'P 1'
#
loop_
_entity.id
_entity.type
_entity.pdbx_description
1 polymer ?
#
loop_
_entity_poly.entity_id
_entity_poly.type
_entity_poly.pdbx_seq_one_letter_code
_entity_poly.pdbx_strand_id
1 'polypeptide(L)'
;MWAANAFFASLTHELEHDLIHYMYFRKNRIAHNLMLGLAWLARPTTINPWVRRQHHFNHHKFSGTEADLEERTLSNGTPWGVLRFFMICDLMLSTTVMIAREAGWKNKVRLLLAGAKAYVPLTMLSWSIWYVFLVFHTLDYFNGAPGIYAETHGLSAWVAVMNTLVVVLIAPNVLRSFCLHFITSNIHYYADVDPKNFITQTQVLNNPWVWPLQLFCANFGSTHGIHHFVVGEPFYVRQLTARHAHQAMREMGVRFNDVASFFRANRWGVVETP
;
A
#
# COMPACT_ATOMS: atom_id res chain seq x y z
N MET A 1 -7.16 19.90 -6.97
CA MET A 1 -7.00 19.66 -5.51
C MET A 1 -6.74 18.18 -5.20
N TRP A 2 -7.58 17.23 -5.65
CA TRP A 2 -7.43 15.80 -5.30
C TRP A 2 -6.12 15.16 -5.73
N ALA A 3 -5.70 15.36 -6.97
CA ALA A 3 -4.43 14.84 -7.47
C ALA A 3 -3.22 15.39 -6.69
N ALA A 4 -3.26 16.68 -6.31
CA ALA A 4 -2.22 17.27 -5.48
C ALA A 4 -2.19 16.63 -4.08
N ASN A 5 -3.34 16.42 -3.45
CA ASN A 5 -3.41 15.74 -2.14
C ASN A 5 -2.89 14.30 -2.22
N ALA A 6 -3.25 13.55 -3.27
CA ALA A 6 -2.75 12.19 -3.50
C ALA A 6 -1.23 12.18 -3.73
N PHE A 7 -0.71 13.15 -4.49
CA PHE A 7 0.72 13.33 -4.69
C PHE A 7 1.45 13.63 -3.37
N PHE A 8 0.98 14.60 -2.57
CA PHE A 8 1.61 14.88 -1.27
C PHE A 8 1.49 13.71 -0.30
N ALA A 9 0.37 12.98 -0.31
CA ALA A 9 0.24 11.76 0.46
C ALA A 9 1.25 10.67 0.01
N SER A 10 1.67 10.65 -1.26
CA SER A 10 2.75 9.76 -1.70
C SER A 10 4.10 10.12 -1.09
N LEU A 11 4.41 11.42 -0.96
CA LEU A 11 5.63 11.88 -0.28
C LEU A 11 5.59 11.57 1.22
N THR A 12 4.44 11.76 1.86
CA THR A 12 4.28 11.41 3.27
C THR A 12 4.39 9.89 3.48
N HIS A 13 4.00 9.06 2.50
CA HIS A 13 4.22 7.61 2.53
C HIS A 13 5.71 7.27 2.56
N GLU A 14 6.50 7.83 1.64
CA GLU A 14 7.95 7.64 1.64
C GLU A 14 8.60 8.14 2.94
N LEU A 15 8.12 9.27 3.47
CA LEU A 15 8.59 9.82 4.73
C LEU A 15 8.32 8.90 5.92
N GLU A 16 7.13 8.30 5.98
CA GLU A 16 6.83 7.27 6.98
C GLU A 16 7.70 6.03 6.79
N HIS A 17 7.91 5.61 5.55
CA HIS A 17 8.73 4.46 5.22
C HIS A 17 10.19 4.63 5.70
N ASP A 18 10.75 5.83 5.56
CA ASP A 18 12.04 6.18 6.14
C ASP A 18 11.99 6.27 7.69
N LEU A 19 10.89 6.78 8.27
CA LEU A 19 10.69 6.84 9.72
C LEU A 19 10.61 5.45 10.36
N ILE A 20 9.96 4.47 9.73
CA ILE A 20 9.90 3.11 10.28
C ILE A 20 11.29 2.43 10.32
N HIS A 21 12.24 2.89 9.50
CA HIS A 21 13.66 2.54 9.56
C HIS A 21 14.51 3.39 10.52
N TYR A 22 13.87 4.27 11.30
CA TYR A 22 14.56 5.20 12.21
C TYR A 22 15.59 6.09 11.49
N MET A 23 15.31 6.53 10.26
CA MET A 23 16.19 7.46 9.54
C MET A 23 16.09 8.89 10.07
N TYR A 24 14.92 9.28 10.58
CA TYR A 24 14.69 10.59 11.18
C TYR A 24 14.51 10.51 12.69
N PHE A 25 15.09 11.49 13.38
CA PHE A 25 14.93 11.70 14.83
C PHE A 25 15.28 10.47 15.69
N ARG A 26 16.20 9.60 15.23
CA ARG A 26 16.57 8.35 15.93
C ARG A 26 16.90 8.52 17.41
N LYS A 27 17.54 9.64 17.78
CA LYS A 27 17.92 9.97 19.17
C LYS A 27 16.84 10.74 19.94
N ASN A 28 15.80 11.27 19.27
CA ASN A 28 14.71 12.01 19.90
C ASN A 28 13.37 11.27 19.70
N ARG A 29 13.01 10.45 20.69
CA ARG A 29 11.80 9.61 20.64
C ARG A 29 10.51 10.44 20.53
N ILE A 30 10.46 11.64 21.11
CA ILE A 30 9.26 12.48 21.06
C ILE A 30 9.05 12.97 19.63
N ALA A 31 10.05 13.60 19.03
CA ALA A 31 9.98 14.09 17.66
C ALA A 31 9.70 12.96 16.66
N HIS A 32 10.34 11.82 16.84
CA HIS A 32 10.13 10.63 16.01
C HIS A 32 8.68 10.12 16.04
N ASN A 33 8.12 9.90 17.23
CA ASN A 33 6.75 9.38 17.36
C ASN A 33 5.70 10.43 16.97
N LEU A 34 5.96 11.71 17.23
CA LEU A 34 5.10 12.80 16.76
C LEU A 34 5.02 12.79 15.22
N MET A 35 6.16 12.73 14.55
CA MET A 35 6.20 12.72 13.08
C MET A 35 5.55 11.47 12.49
N LEU A 36 5.74 10.31 13.13
CA LEU A 36 5.07 9.07 12.73
C LEU A 36 3.55 9.17 12.88
N GLY A 37 3.06 9.76 13.99
CA GLY A 37 1.65 10.02 14.22
C GLY A 37 1.04 11.02 13.22
N LEU A 38 1.75 12.10 12.91
CA LEU A 38 1.33 13.08 11.90
C LEU A 38 1.25 12.45 10.50
N ALA A 39 2.20 11.59 10.15
CA ALA A 39 2.16 10.84 8.89
C ALA A 39 0.93 9.94 8.80
N TRP A 40 0.55 9.28 9.90
CA TRP A 40 -0.66 8.45 9.96
C TRP A 40 -1.94 9.28 9.87
N LEU A 41 -2.01 10.43 10.57
CA LEU A 41 -3.16 11.34 10.47
C LEU A 41 -3.36 11.89 9.05
N ALA A 42 -2.27 12.17 8.33
CA ALA A 42 -2.32 12.60 6.94
C ALA A 42 -2.72 11.48 5.97
N ARG A 43 -2.56 10.22 6.37
CA ARG A 43 -2.88 9.02 5.56
C ARG A 43 -3.68 8.01 6.36
N PRO A 44 -4.92 8.36 6.69
CA PRO A 44 -5.66 7.60 7.68
C PRO A 44 -6.19 6.27 7.14
N THR A 45 -6.07 6.00 5.83
CA THR A 45 -6.49 4.75 5.19
C THR A 45 -5.45 3.63 5.22
N THR A 46 -4.25 3.89 5.77
CA THR A 46 -3.18 2.89 5.93
C THR A 46 -3.12 2.34 7.35
N ILE A 47 -2.41 1.22 7.54
CA ILE A 47 -2.23 0.61 8.85
C ILE A 47 -1.47 1.52 9.82
N ASN A 48 -1.66 1.27 11.11
CA ASN A 48 -0.91 1.85 12.21
C ASN A 48 0.60 1.72 11.94
N PRO A 49 1.36 2.83 11.89
CA PRO A 49 2.75 2.82 11.45
C PRO A 49 3.71 2.14 12.45
N TRP A 50 3.36 2.10 13.73
CA TRP A 50 4.12 1.35 14.74
C TRP A 50 4.00 -0.17 14.52
N VAL A 51 2.81 -0.62 14.11
CA VAL A 51 2.59 -2.02 13.72
C VAL A 51 3.24 -2.29 12.36
N ARG A 52 3.09 -1.37 11.40
CA ARG A 52 3.73 -1.45 10.09
C ARG A 52 5.23 -1.64 10.18
N ARG A 53 5.92 -0.94 11.09
CA ARG A 53 7.36 -1.10 11.31
C ARG A 53 7.76 -2.56 11.49
N GLN A 54 7.02 -3.31 12.31
CA GLN A 54 7.32 -4.72 12.54
C GLN A 54 7.08 -5.56 11.27
N HIS A 55 5.98 -5.30 10.56
CA HIS A 55 5.70 -5.96 9.28
C HIS A 55 6.77 -5.65 8.24
N HIS A 56 7.25 -4.41 8.23
CA HIS A 56 8.24 -3.95 7.27
C HIS A 56 9.63 -4.55 7.52
N PHE A 57 10.07 -4.65 8.77
CA PHE A 57 11.30 -5.40 9.05
C PHE A 57 11.16 -6.89 8.72
N ASN A 58 9.98 -7.48 8.90
CA ASN A 58 9.73 -8.86 8.47
C ASN A 58 9.76 -8.99 6.93
N HIS A 59 9.21 -8.01 6.23
CA HIS A 59 9.23 -7.93 4.77
C HIS A 59 10.66 -7.91 4.22
N HIS A 60 11.55 -7.07 4.77
CA HIS A 60 12.98 -7.10 4.38
C HIS A 60 13.64 -8.46 4.59
N LYS A 61 13.29 -9.15 5.68
CA LYS A 61 13.91 -10.43 6.06
C LYS A 61 13.36 -11.63 5.29
N PHE A 62 12.08 -11.59 4.92
CA PHE A 62 11.34 -12.73 4.40
C PHE A 62 10.59 -12.40 3.10
N SER A 63 11.05 -11.39 2.37
CA SER A 63 10.42 -10.90 1.14
C SER A 63 10.15 -12.05 0.17
N GLY A 64 8.97 -12.04 -0.45
CA GLY A 64 8.55 -13.05 -1.41
C GLY A 64 8.15 -14.40 -0.81
N THR A 65 7.96 -14.49 0.51
CA THR A 65 7.45 -15.69 1.18
C THR A 65 6.06 -15.49 1.79
N GLU A 66 5.43 -16.55 2.27
CA GLU A 66 4.15 -16.45 2.99
C GLU A 66 4.23 -15.64 4.29
N ALA A 67 5.42 -15.51 4.89
CA ALA A 67 5.65 -14.74 6.11
C ALA A 67 5.67 -13.22 5.85
N ASP A 68 5.78 -12.79 4.59
CA ASP A 68 5.77 -11.38 4.18
C ASP A 68 4.34 -10.81 4.19
N LEU A 69 3.82 -10.55 5.39
CA LEU A 69 2.46 -10.01 5.52
C LEU A 69 2.29 -8.62 4.91
N GLU A 70 3.36 -7.81 4.80
CA GLU A 70 3.24 -6.48 4.18
C GLU A 70 2.84 -6.61 2.72
N GLU A 71 3.52 -7.45 1.93
CA GLU A 71 3.17 -7.62 0.52
C GLU A 71 1.98 -8.56 0.29
N ARG A 72 1.81 -9.58 1.14
CA ARG A 72 0.68 -10.51 1.02
C ARG A 72 -0.66 -9.81 1.22
N THR A 73 -0.75 -8.89 2.18
CA THR A 73 -1.95 -8.06 2.40
C THR A 73 -2.21 -7.06 1.27
N LEU A 74 -1.24 -6.86 0.38
CA LEU A 74 -1.37 -6.05 -0.83
C LEU A 74 -1.58 -6.90 -2.10
N SER A 75 -1.94 -8.17 -1.94
CA SER A 75 -2.24 -9.16 -3.00
C SER A 75 -1.04 -9.80 -3.71
N ASN A 76 0.20 -9.55 -3.29
CA ASN A 76 1.36 -10.22 -3.88
C ASN A 76 1.20 -11.75 -3.85
N GLY A 77 1.48 -12.44 -4.96
CA GLY A 77 1.28 -13.89 -5.09
C GLY A 77 -0.16 -14.33 -5.36
N THR A 78 -1.10 -13.39 -5.53
CA THR A 78 -2.46 -13.69 -6.04
C THR A 78 -2.46 -13.52 -7.56
N PRO A 79 -3.02 -14.47 -8.35
CA PRO A 79 -3.17 -14.27 -9.79
C PRO A 79 -4.00 -13.04 -10.13
N TRP A 80 -3.68 -12.36 -11.24
CA TRP A 80 -4.49 -11.24 -11.75
C TRP A 80 -5.89 -11.72 -12.17
N GLY A 81 -6.90 -10.94 -11.80
CA GLY A 81 -8.30 -11.20 -12.04
C GLY A 81 -9.17 -10.21 -11.26
N VAL A 82 -10.50 -10.37 -11.35
CA VAL A 82 -11.47 -9.47 -10.71
C VAL A 82 -11.21 -9.33 -9.21
N LEU A 83 -10.97 -10.45 -8.52
CA LEU A 83 -10.70 -10.44 -7.08
C LEU A 83 -9.44 -9.63 -6.74
N ARG A 84 -8.31 -9.89 -7.41
CA ARG A 84 -7.05 -9.16 -7.15
C ARG A 84 -7.21 -7.66 -7.41
N PHE A 85 -7.93 -7.28 -8.47
CA PHE A 85 -8.23 -5.88 -8.75
C PHE A 85 -8.92 -5.20 -7.57
N PHE A 86 -9.97 -5.81 -7.01
CA PHE A 86 -10.64 -5.22 -5.84
C PHE A 86 -9.78 -5.28 -4.57
N MET A 87 -8.95 -6.31 -4.39
CA MET A 87 -8.02 -6.39 -3.25
C MET A 87 -6.99 -5.24 -3.26
N ILE A 88 -6.47 -4.83 -4.41
CA ILE A 88 -5.54 -3.69 -4.47
C ILE A 88 -6.25 -2.35 -4.25
N CYS A 89 -7.52 -2.24 -4.67
CA CYS A 89 -8.35 -1.05 -4.44
C CYS A 89 -8.72 -0.90 -2.96
N ASP A 90 -8.86 -2.00 -2.22
CA ASP A 90 -9.41 -2.02 -0.88
C ASP A 90 -8.60 -2.92 0.07
N LEU A 91 -7.90 -2.28 1.01
CA LEU A 91 -7.05 -2.97 1.98
C LEU A 91 -7.86 -3.84 2.96
N MET A 92 -9.07 -3.41 3.34
CA MET A 92 -9.94 -4.16 4.24
C MET A 92 -10.46 -5.42 3.55
N LEU A 93 -10.85 -5.30 2.28
CA LEU A 93 -11.22 -6.45 1.46
C LEU A 93 -10.05 -7.42 1.33
N SER A 94 -8.86 -6.92 0.99
CA SER A 94 -7.67 -7.77 0.80
C SER A 94 -7.37 -8.61 2.04
N THR A 95 -7.35 -7.98 3.22
CA THR A 95 -7.09 -8.70 4.47
C THR A 95 -8.25 -9.59 4.88
N THR A 96 -9.50 -9.20 4.62
CA THR A 96 -10.66 -10.08 4.83
C THR A 96 -10.56 -11.35 3.98
N VAL A 97 -10.18 -11.23 2.70
CA VAL A 97 -9.97 -12.37 1.79
C VAL A 97 -8.85 -13.27 2.29
N MET A 98 -7.73 -12.70 2.74
CA MET A 98 -6.63 -13.48 3.32
C MET A 98 -7.06 -14.25 4.57
N ILE A 99 -7.74 -13.58 5.49
CA ILE A 99 -8.26 -14.21 6.71
C ILE A 99 -9.26 -15.31 6.35
N ALA A 100 -10.17 -15.05 5.40
CA ALA A 100 -11.17 -16.02 4.97
C ALA A 100 -10.55 -17.31 4.42
N ARG A 101 -9.45 -17.18 3.67
CA ARG A 101 -8.67 -18.28 3.08
C ARG A 101 -7.82 -19.06 4.09
N GLU A 102 -7.58 -18.53 5.28
CA GLU A 102 -6.85 -19.25 6.34
C GLU A 102 -7.71 -20.43 6.85
N ALA A 103 -7.21 -21.65 6.66
CA ALA A 103 -7.89 -22.87 7.06
C ALA A 103 -7.83 -23.10 8.59
N GLY A 104 -6.73 -22.71 9.24
CA GLY A 104 -6.53 -22.95 10.67
C GLY A 104 -7.28 -21.95 11.54
N TRP A 105 -8.25 -22.39 12.34
CA TRP A 105 -9.01 -21.49 13.24
C TRP A 105 -8.12 -20.65 14.15
N LYS A 106 -7.09 -21.26 14.76
CA LYS A 106 -6.13 -20.54 15.62
C LYS A 106 -5.40 -19.42 14.88
N ASN A 107 -4.97 -19.69 13.64
CA ASN A 107 -4.31 -18.70 12.80
C ASN A 107 -5.30 -17.62 12.32
N LYS A 108 -6.53 -18.00 11.98
CA LYS A 108 -7.60 -17.07 11.61
C LYS A 108 -7.87 -16.06 12.73
N VAL A 109 -8.01 -16.53 13.98
CA VAL A 109 -8.16 -15.64 15.16
C VAL A 109 -6.93 -14.76 15.35
N ARG A 110 -5.72 -15.31 15.20
CA ARG A 110 -4.47 -14.52 15.28
C ARG A 110 -4.42 -13.41 14.23
N LEU A 111 -4.78 -13.70 12.98
CA LEU A 111 -4.82 -12.72 11.90
C LEU A 111 -5.90 -11.67 12.13
N LEU A 112 -7.08 -12.04 12.64
CA LEU A 112 -8.13 -11.10 13.03
C LEU A 112 -7.64 -10.12 14.11
N LEU A 113 -7.00 -10.61 15.16
CA LEU A 113 -6.45 -9.76 16.23
C LEU A 113 -5.31 -8.87 15.73
N ALA A 114 -4.43 -9.40 14.87
CA ALA A 114 -3.36 -8.63 14.24
C ALA A 114 -3.94 -7.51 13.34
N GLY A 115 -4.95 -7.83 12.53
CA GLY A 115 -5.66 -6.86 11.69
C GLY A 115 -6.35 -5.78 12.52
N ALA A 116 -7.04 -6.16 13.61
CA ALA A 116 -7.67 -5.19 14.52
C ALA A 116 -6.64 -4.22 15.10
N LYS A 117 -5.49 -4.72 15.57
CA LYS A 117 -4.39 -3.87 16.08
C LYS A 117 -3.79 -2.98 14.99
N ALA A 118 -3.71 -3.48 13.75
CA ALA A 118 -3.17 -2.73 12.63
C ALA A 118 -4.11 -1.63 12.12
N TYR A 119 -5.44 -1.83 12.21
CA TYR A 119 -6.42 -0.94 11.58
C TYR A 119 -7.14 0.01 12.54
N VAL A 120 -7.21 -0.30 13.83
CA VAL A 120 -7.93 0.54 14.80
C VAL A 120 -7.03 1.67 15.32
N PRO A 121 -7.56 2.91 15.51
CA PRO A 121 -8.92 3.34 15.15
C PRO A 121 -9.01 3.93 13.73
N LEU A 122 -7.91 4.49 13.24
CA LEU A 122 -7.96 5.47 12.15
C LEU A 122 -8.26 4.85 10.79
N THR A 123 -7.66 3.69 10.49
CA THR A 123 -7.93 2.93 9.25
C THR A 123 -9.37 2.48 9.20
N MET A 124 -9.85 1.88 10.29
CA MET A 124 -11.23 1.40 10.39
C MET A 124 -12.22 2.55 10.22
N LEU A 125 -11.99 3.69 10.88
CA LEU A 125 -12.86 4.85 10.78
C LEU A 125 -12.90 5.39 9.34
N SER A 126 -11.74 5.52 8.69
CA SER A 126 -11.65 6.07 7.33
C SER A 126 -12.32 5.18 6.30
N TRP A 127 -12.11 3.87 6.36
CA TRP A 127 -12.77 2.91 5.47
C TRP A 127 -14.28 2.82 5.76
N SER A 128 -14.71 2.94 7.03
CA SER A 128 -16.14 3.01 7.36
C SER A 128 -16.80 4.26 6.75
N ILE A 129 -16.17 5.43 6.88
CA ILE A 129 -16.65 6.68 6.26
C ILE A 129 -16.68 6.53 4.74
N TRP A 130 -15.65 5.93 4.14
CA TRP A 130 -15.60 5.65 2.71
C TRP A 130 -16.77 4.78 2.23
N TYR A 131 -17.07 3.68 2.93
CA TYR A 131 -18.17 2.79 2.57
C TYR A 131 -19.54 3.46 2.75
N VAL A 132 -19.75 4.16 3.86
CA VAL A 132 -21.00 4.91 4.10
C VAL A 132 -21.19 5.97 3.01
N PHE A 133 -20.13 6.69 2.64
CA PHE A 133 -20.16 7.65 1.53
C PHE A 133 -20.59 7.01 0.21
N LEU A 134 -19.96 5.89 -0.17
CA LEU A 134 -20.28 5.20 -1.42
C LEU A 134 -21.72 4.70 -1.44
N VAL A 135 -22.18 4.05 -0.36
CA VAL A 135 -23.55 3.53 -0.25
C VAL A 135 -24.56 4.68 -0.28
N PHE A 136 -24.34 5.72 0.53
CA PHE A 136 -25.23 6.87 0.61
C PHE A 136 -25.41 7.54 -0.75
N HIS A 137 -24.31 7.92 -1.42
CA HIS A 137 -24.40 8.62 -2.70
C HIS A 137 -24.88 7.75 -3.84
N THR A 138 -24.63 6.43 -3.80
CA THR A 138 -25.20 5.50 -4.78
C THR A 138 -26.71 5.44 -4.65
N LEU A 139 -27.23 5.26 -3.44
CA LEU A 139 -28.68 5.22 -3.20
C LEU A 139 -29.35 6.56 -3.52
N ASP A 140 -28.73 7.67 -3.10
CA ASP A 140 -29.24 9.02 -3.34
C ASP A 140 -29.30 9.35 -4.85
N TYR A 141 -28.29 8.94 -5.61
CA TYR A 141 -28.28 9.04 -7.07
C TYR A 141 -29.43 8.25 -7.72
N PHE A 142 -29.63 6.99 -7.32
CA PHE A 142 -30.70 6.14 -7.89
C PHE A 142 -32.11 6.51 -7.42
N ASN A 143 -32.25 7.22 -6.29
CA ASN A 143 -33.51 7.79 -5.84
C ASN A 143 -33.97 9.00 -6.68
N GLY A 144 -33.14 9.51 -7.59
CA GLY A 144 -33.49 10.57 -8.54
C GLY A 144 -33.63 11.97 -7.92
N ALA A 145 -33.28 12.12 -6.64
CA ALA A 145 -33.40 13.37 -5.89
C ALA A 145 -32.20 13.62 -4.98
N PRO A 146 -30.99 13.85 -5.54
CA PRO A 146 -29.77 13.99 -4.75
C PRO A 146 -29.89 15.10 -3.70
N GLY A 147 -29.54 14.80 -2.44
CA GLY A 147 -29.59 15.71 -1.31
C GLY A 147 -30.93 15.72 -0.55
N ILE A 148 -32.06 15.38 -1.19
CA ILE A 148 -33.39 15.45 -0.55
C ILE A 148 -33.51 14.49 0.63
N TYR A 149 -32.94 13.29 0.53
CA TYR A 149 -32.96 12.33 1.64
C TYR A 149 -32.26 12.89 2.87
N ALA A 150 -31.10 13.55 2.68
CA ALA A 150 -30.33 14.15 3.77
C ALA A 150 -31.05 15.34 4.40
N GLU A 151 -31.75 16.15 3.61
CA GLU A 151 -32.54 17.28 4.10
C GLU A 151 -33.75 16.79 4.90
N THR A 152 -34.54 15.89 4.33
CA THR A 152 -35.79 15.39 4.91
C THR A 152 -35.57 14.67 6.25
N HIS A 153 -34.43 14.01 6.42
CA HIS A 153 -34.12 13.25 7.64
C HIS A 153 -33.14 13.99 8.59
N GLY A 154 -32.84 15.27 8.33
CA GLY A 154 -31.95 16.07 9.20
C GLY A 154 -30.49 15.61 9.20
N LEU A 155 -30.03 14.91 8.16
CA LEU A 155 -28.67 14.37 8.01
C LEU A 155 -27.72 15.33 7.27
N SER A 156 -28.20 16.48 6.80
CA SER A 156 -27.44 17.39 5.92
C SER A 156 -26.07 17.77 6.48
N ALA A 157 -25.97 18.11 7.77
CA ALA A 157 -24.69 18.46 8.39
C ALA A 157 -23.71 17.26 8.44
N TRP A 158 -24.20 16.07 8.74
CA TRP A 158 -23.40 14.85 8.76
C TRP A 158 -22.89 14.48 7.38
N VAL A 159 -23.76 14.56 6.36
CA VAL A 159 -23.40 14.32 4.96
C VAL A 159 -22.37 15.35 4.49
N ALA A 160 -22.51 16.63 4.87
CA ALA A 160 -21.53 17.67 4.53
C ALA A 160 -20.15 17.39 5.15
N VAL A 161 -20.09 16.97 6.42
CA VAL A 161 -18.82 16.58 7.08
C VAL A 161 -18.22 15.35 6.40
N MET A 162 -19.02 14.31 6.16
CA MET A 162 -18.59 13.10 5.45
C MET A 162 -18.01 13.44 4.07
N ASN A 163 -18.73 14.23 3.28
CA ASN A 163 -18.29 14.67 1.96
C ASN A 163 -16.96 15.41 2.05
N THR A 164 -16.83 16.34 3.00
CA THR A 164 -15.59 17.09 3.21
C THR A 164 -14.42 16.16 3.53
N LEU A 165 -14.60 15.23 4.47
CA LEU A 165 -13.57 14.25 4.84
C LEU A 165 -13.18 13.36 3.65
N VAL A 166 -14.16 12.90 2.87
CA VAL A 166 -13.91 12.05 1.73
C VAL A 166 -13.17 12.80 0.62
N VAL A 167 -13.65 13.97 0.26
CA VAL A 167 -13.12 14.79 -0.83
C VAL A 167 -11.69 15.27 -0.53
N VAL A 168 -11.45 15.70 0.71
CA VAL A 168 -10.17 16.33 1.08
C VAL A 168 -9.13 15.31 1.50
N LEU A 169 -9.52 14.27 2.26
CA LEU A 169 -8.59 13.39 2.94
C LEU A 169 -8.66 11.93 2.45
N ILE A 170 -9.84 11.30 2.47
CA ILE A 170 -9.94 9.85 2.30
C ILE A 170 -9.76 9.45 0.84
N ALA A 171 -10.49 10.05 -0.10
CA ALA A 171 -10.47 9.64 -1.50
C ALA A 171 -9.10 9.87 -2.18
N PRO A 172 -8.39 11.00 -1.95
CA PRO A 172 -7.00 11.13 -2.42
C PRO A 172 -6.08 10.06 -1.85
N ASN A 173 -6.28 9.65 -0.59
CA ASN A 173 -5.53 8.57 0.03
C ASN A 173 -5.90 7.19 -0.53
N VAL A 174 -7.17 6.96 -0.89
CA VAL A 174 -7.62 5.73 -1.59
C VAL A 174 -6.95 5.63 -2.96
N LEU A 175 -6.93 6.72 -3.74
CA LEU A 175 -6.24 6.79 -5.04
C LEU A 175 -4.74 6.48 -4.89
N ARG A 176 -4.06 7.15 -3.95
CA ARG A 176 -2.65 6.91 -3.64
C ARG A 176 -2.39 5.45 -3.21
N SER A 177 -3.24 4.90 -2.34
CA SER A 177 -3.15 3.50 -1.91
C SER A 177 -3.29 2.55 -3.09
N PHE A 178 -4.28 2.75 -3.97
CA PHE A 178 -4.42 1.95 -5.19
C PHE A 178 -3.15 1.98 -6.05
N CYS A 179 -2.60 3.18 -6.32
CA CYS A 179 -1.38 3.31 -7.12
C CYS A 179 -0.19 2.62 -6.48
N LEU A 180 0.03 2.81 -5.17
CA LEU A 180 1.10 2.13 -4.45
C LEU A 180 0.90 0.60 -4.44
N HIS A 181 -0.30 0.12 -4.12
CA HIS A 181 -0.60 -1.31 -4.04
C HIS A 181 -0.43 -1.99 -5.40
N PHE A 182 -0.87 -1.34 -6.47
CA PHE A 182 -0.61 -1.82 -7.83
C PHE A 182 0.89 -1.95 -8.07
N ILE A 183 1.68 -0.93 -7.77
CA ILE A 183 3.12 -0.95 -8.05
C ILE A 183 3.84 -1.96 -7.14
N THR A 184 3.72 -1.85 -5.82
CA THR A 184 4.45 -2.69 -4.85
C THR A 184 4.12 -4.17 -5.03
N SER A 185 2.82 -4.51 -5.18
CA SER A 185 2.41 -5.90 -5.33
C SER A 185 2.80 -6.50 -6.68
N ASN A 186 3.32 -5.72 -7.63
CA ASN A 186 3.79 -6.20 -8.92
C ASN A 186 5.32 -6.17 -9.07
N ILE A 187 6.02 -5.41 -8.23
CA ILE A 187 7.49 -5.39 -8.25
C ILE A 187 8.10 -6.47 -7.36
N HIS A 188 7.40 -6.92 -6.32
CA HIS A 188 7.86 -8.00 -5.46
C HIS A 188 7.59 -9.35 -6.08
N TYR A 189 8.63 -10.18 -6.16
CA TYR A 189 8.47 -11.57 -6.55
C TYR A 189 7.96 -12.42 -5.39
N TYR A 190 7.42 -13.61 -5.69
CA TYR A 190 6.77 -14.45 -4.70
C TYR A 190 6.94 -15.97 -4.96
N ALA A 191 7.08 -16.70 -3.86
CA ALA A 191 7.18 -18.17 -3.72
C ALA A 191 8.48 -18.81 -4.20
N ASP A 192 8.91 -18.58 -5.44
CA ASP A 192 10.07 -19.23 -6.06
C ASP A 192 11.34 -18.37 -5.99
N VAL A 193 11.50 -17.64 -4.89
CA VAL A 193 12.64 -16.77 -4.61
C VAL A 193 13.24 -17.11 -3.26
N ASP A 194 14.58 -17.03 -3.14
CA ASP A 194 15.24 -17.11 -1.85
C ASP A 194 15.12 -15.74 -1.16
N PRO A 195 14.50 -15.65 0.04
CA PRO A 195 14.39 -14.39 0.76
C PRO A 195 15.76 -13.80 1.15
N LYS A 196 16.87 -14.55 1.08
CA LYS A 196 18.23 -14.02 1.28
C LYS A 196 18.88 -13.51 0.00
N ASN A 197 18.27 -13.78 -1.16
CA ASN A 197 18.75 -13.31 -2.45
C ASN A 197 18.03 -12.04 -2.88
N PHE A 198 18.60 -10.89 -2.50
CA PHE A 198 18.07 -9.57 -2.83
C PHE A 198 17.89 -9.33 -4.35
N ILE A 199 18.68 -9.99 -5.20
CA ILE A 199 18.56 -9.88 -6.67
C ILE A 199 17.19 -10.34 -7.16
N THR A 200 16.61 -11.33 -6.49
CA THR A 200 15.34 -11.94 -6.89
C THR A 200 14.15 -11.47 -6.07
N GLN A 201 14.33 -10.65 -5.03
CA GLN A 201 13.21 -10.16 -4.20
C GLN A 201 12.31 -9.19 -4.98
N THR A 202 12.91 -8.30 -5.78
CA THR A 202 12.18 -7.26 -6.51
C THR A 202 12.65 -7.12 -7.95
N GLN A 203 11.78 -6.58 -8.81
CA GLN A 203 12.15 -5.98 -10.10
C GLN A 203 12.11 -4.45 -10.01
N VAL A 204 12.77 -3.80 -10.97
CA VAL A 204 12.62 -2.36 -11.20
C VAL A 204 11.55 -2.11 -12.26
N LEU A 205 10.49 -1.39 -11.90
CA LEU A 205 9.41 -1.00 -12.80
C LEU A 205 9.47 0.50 -13.09
N ASN A 206 10.11 0.86 -14.21
CA ASN A 206 10.40 2.25 -14.58
C ASN A 206 9.97 2.60 -16.03
N ASN A 207 9.15 1.76 -16.66
CA ASN A 207 8.63 2.04 -17.99
C ASN A 207 7.70 3.29 -17.97
N PRO A 208 7.79 4.22 -18.93
CA PRO A 208 6.95 5.42 -18.98
C PRO A 208 5.43 5.18 -18.84
N TRP A 209 4.89 4.04 -19.28
CA TRP A 209 3.43 3.79 -19.17
C TRP A 209 2.94 3.65 -17.73
N VAL A 210 3.80 3.31 -16.76
CA VAL A 210 3.41 3.27 -15.34
C VAL A 210 3.47 4.64 -14.66
N TRP A 211 3.92 5.68 -15.35
CA TRP A 211 4.12 7.01 -14.76
C TRP A 211 2.87 7.62 -14.10
N PRO A 212 1.64 7.44 -14.64
CA PRO A 212 0.43 7.90 -13.97
C PRO A 212 0.24 7.31 -12.56
N LEU A 213 0.66 6.06 -12.34
CA LEU A 213 0.64 5.42 -11.03
C LEU A 213 1.82 5.88 -10.16
N GLN A 214 3.02 5.96 -10.76
CA GLN A 214 4.24 6.41 -10.09
C GLN A 214 4.10 7.82 -9.52
N LEU A 215 3.33 8.69 -10.17
CA LEU A 215 3.02 10.03 -9.68
C LEU A 215 2.38 10.00 -8.28
N PHE A 216 1.55 9.00 -7.99
CA PHE A 216 0.86 8.86 -6.71
C PHE A 216 1.52 7.85 -5.76
N CYS A 217 2.71 7.36 -6.09
CA CYS A 217 3.58 6.61 -5.18
C CYS A 217 5.03 7.11 -5.21
N ALA A 218 5.28 8.38 -5.55
CA ALA A 218 6.61 8.99 -5.51
C ALA A 218 7.70 8.17 -6.24
N ASN A 219 7.37 7.63 -7.41
CA ASN A 219 8.28 6.79 -8.22
C ASN A 219 8.78 5.52 -7.51
N PHE A 220 7.98 4.98 -6.58
CA PHE A 220 8.30 3.80 -5.78
C PHE A 220 8.75 2.60 -6.63
N GLY A 221 8.05 2.28 -7.73
CA GLY A 221 8.38 1.10 -8.51
C GLY A 221 9.76 1.15 -9.17
N SER A 222 10.30 2.35 -9.36
CA SER A 222 11.64 2.54 -9.90
C SER A 222 12.71 2.44 -8.82
N THR A 223 12.42 2.84 -7.58
CA THR A 223 13.45 3.01 -6.54
C THR A 223 13.32 2.06 -5.36
N HIS A 224 12.22 1.34 -5.22
CA HIS A 224 12.01 0.47 -4.06
C HIS A 224 13.00 -0.69 -4.03
N GLY A 225 13.40 -1.26 -5.17
CA GLY A 225 14.45 -2.28 -5.18
C GLY A 225 15.75 -1.77 -4.52
N ILE A 226 16.12 -0.50 -4.70
CA ILE A 226 17.29 0.12 -4.06
C ILE A 226 17.18 0.04 -2.52
N HIS A 227 15.98 0.21 -1.98
CA HIS A 227 15.71 0.13 -0.54
C HIS A 227 16.00 -1.27 0.04
N HIS A 228 15.78 -2.33 -0.73
CA HIS A 228 16.11 -3.69 -0.30
C HIS A 228 17.63 -3.93 -0.23
N PHE A 229 18.40 -3.27 -1.09
CA PHE A 229 19.86 -3.35 -1.08
C PHE A 229 20.49 -2.40 -0.06
N VAL A 230 19.98 -1.17 0.05
CA VAL A 230 20.54 -0.09 0.84
C VAL A 230 19.45 0.53 1.72
N VAL A 231 19.12 -0.18 2.80
CA VAL A 231 18.06 0.19 3.76
C VAL A 231 18.32 1.54 4.45
N GLY A 232 19.56 2.03 4.45
CA GLY A 232 19.96 3.26 5.17
C GLY A 232 19.74 4.57 4.42
N GLU A 233 19.13 4.55 3.23
CA GLU A 233 18.96 5.73 2.38
C GLU A 233 17.53 6.28 2.39
N PRO A 234 17.34 7.58 2.72
CA PRO A 234 16.06 8.25 2.56
C PRO A 234 15.55 8.23 1.12
N PHE A 235 14.23 8.32 0.95
CA PHE A 235 13.60 8.18 -0.37
C PHE A 235 14.14 9.16 -1.42
N TYR A 236 14.39 10.42 -1.06
CA TYR A 236 14.90 11.41 -1.99
C TYR A 236 16.34 11.12 -2.40
N VAL A 237 17.15 10.51 -1.52
CA VAL A 237 18.50 10.05 -1.88
C VAL A 237 18.39 8.91 -2.89
N ARG A 238 17.50 7.93 -2.65
CA ARG A 238 17.22 6.85 -3.62
C ARG A 238 16.83 7.38 -5.00
N GLN A 239 16.06 8.47 -5.07
CA GLN A 239 15.72 9.13 -6.35
C GLN A 239 16.97 9.73 -7.03
N LEU A 240 17.81 10.44 -6.28
CA LEU A 240 19.02 11.07 -6.80
C LEU A 240 20.08 10.06 -7.27
N THR A 241 20.18 8.91 -6.60
CA THR A 241 21.15 7.85 -6.90
C THR A 241 20.61 6.81 -7.89
N ALA A 242 19.31 6.86 -8.24
CA ALA A 242 18.61 5.84 -9.02
C ALA A 242 19.34 5.43 -10.30
N ARG A 243 19.93 6.38 -11.04
CA ARG A 243 20.67 6.08 -12.28
C ARG A 243 21.83 5.11 -12.05
N HIS A 244 22.67 5.38 -11.04
CA HIS A 244 23.84 4.55 -10.71
C HIS A 244 23.40 3.23 -10.10
N ALA A 245 22.42 3.27 -9.19
CA ALA A 245 21.86 2.07 -8.58
C ALA A 245 21.26 1.13 -9.64
N HIS A 246 20.50 1.66 -10.62
CA HIS A 246 19.94 0.85 -11.71
C HIS A 246 20.99 0.21 -12.60
N GLN A 247 22.10 0.89 -12.84
CA GLN A 247 23.22 0.31 -13.58
C GLN A 247 23.79 -0.91 -12.82
N ALA A 248 24.13 -0.73 -11.54
CA ALA A 248 24.63 -1.83 -10.71
C ALA A 248 23.61 -2.97 -10.58
N MET A 249 22.33 -2.65 -10.38
CA MET A 249 21.25 -3.64 -10.32
C MET A 249 21.14 -4.46 -11.62
N ARG A 250 21.27 -3.83 -12.80
CA ARG A 250 21.31 -4.54 -14.09
C ARG A 250 22.52 -5.45 -14.20
N GLU A 251 23.70 -4.96 -13.85
CA GLU A 251 24.96 -5.72 -13.89
C GLU A 251 24.89 -6.97 -12.99
N MET A 252 24.18 -6.87 -11.87
CA MET A 252 23.97 -7.97 -10.92
C MET A 252 22.77 -8.87 -11.24
N GLY A 253 22.05 -8.60 -12.33
CA GLY A 253 20.96 -9.47 -12.83
C GLY A 253 19.56 -9.19 -12.27
N VAL A 254 19.33 -8.04 -11.62
CA VAL A 254 17.96 -7.61 -11.27
C VAL A 254 17.17 -7.36 -12.54
N ARG A 255 15.93 -7.85 -12.59
CA ARG A 255 15.03 -7.66 -13.74
C ARG A 255 14.45 -6.26 -13.78
N PHE A 256 14.23 -5.77 -14.99
CA PHE A 256 13.61 -4.48 -15.25
C PHE A 256 12.37 -4.70 -16.11
N ASN A 257 11.23 -4.15 -15.67
CA ASN A 257 9.96 -4.18 -16.40
C ASN A 257 9.56 -5.60 -16.83
N ASP A 258 9.74 -6.60 -15.97
CA ASP A 258 9.23 -7.97 -16.11
C ASP A 258 7.71 -7.96 -15.89
N VAL A 259 6.99 -7.41 -16.86
CA VAL A 259 5.51 -7.39 -16.91
C VAL A 259 4.93 -8.79 -17.09
N ALA A 260 5.74 -9.73 -17.62
CA ALA A 260 5.33 -11.12 -17.74
C ALA A 260 5.05 -11.75 -16.37
N SER A 261 5.79 -11.33 -15.33
CA SER A 261 5.55 -11.76 -13.94
C SER A 261 4.10 -11.55 -13.45
N PHE A 262 3.38 -10.55 -13.97
CA PHE A 262 2.01 -10.26 -13.57
C PHE A 262 1.11 -11.48 -13.89
N PHE A 263 1.30 -12.10 -15.05
CA PHE A 263 0.49 -13.24 -15.51
C PHE A 263 0.83 -14.56 -14.81
N ARG A 264 1.86 -14.58 -13.97
CA ARG A 264 2.35 -15.78 -13.26
C ARG A 264 2.45 -15.53 -11.76
N ALA A 265 1.50 -14.75 -11.25
CA ALA A 265 1.34 -14.44 -9.82
C ALA A 265 2.65 -13.97 -9.17
N ASN A 266 3.41 -13.16 -9.90
CA ASN A 266 4.69 -12.59 -9.50
C ASN A 266 5.78 -13.63 -9.15
N ARG A 267 5.74 -14.82 -9.73
CA ARG A 267 6.88 -15.74 -9.65
C ARG A 267 8.13 -15.13 -10.31
N TRP A 268 9.34 -15.59 -9.97
CA TRP A 268 10.61 -15.24 -10.61
C TRP A 268 11.01 -16.19 -11.75
N GLY A 269 10.81 -17.50 -11.61
CA GLY A 269 11.02 -18.51 -12.65
C GLY A 269 9.85 -18.66 -13.61
N VAL A 270 10.11 -18.89 -14.91
CA VAL A 270 9.04 -19.15 -15.89
C VAL A 270 8.23 -20.35 -15.38
N VAL A 271 6.92 -20.16 -15.19
CA VAL A 271 6.04 -21.27 -14.82
C VAL A 271 5.99 -22.16 -16.06
N GLU A 272 6.59 -23.35 -16.00
CA GLU A 272 6.17 -24.41 -16.90
C GLU A 272 4.68 -24.59 -16.64
N THR A 273 3.85 -24.19 -17.60
CA THR A 273 2.44 -24.56 -17.59
C THR A 273 2.38 -26.08 -17.50
N PRO A 274 1.70 -26.66 -16.49
CA PRO A 274 1.49 -28.11 -16.44
C PRO A 274 0.74 -28.60 -17.69
#